data_AF-H5YEF6-F1
#
_entry.id   AF-H5YEF6-F1
#
_cell.length_a   1.000
_cell.length_b   1.000
_cell.length_c   1.000
_cell.angle_alpha   90.00
_cell.angle_beta   90.00
_cell.angle_gamma   90.00
#
_symmetry.space_group_name_H-M   'P 1'
#
loop_
_entity.id
_entity.type
_entity.pdbx_description
1 polymer ?
#
loop_
_entity_poly.entity_id
_entity_poly.type
_entity_poly.pdbx_seq_one_letter_code
_entity_poly.pdbx_strand_id
1 'polypeptide(L)' 'MESHYPGWTPTDDARFRRMVENGASENEIALALRRTPQQLRRRGYDLGLPLKWFKQFRAIGQSERLP' A
#
# COMPACT_ATOMS: atom_id res chain seq x y z
N MET A 1 -17.05 -16.13 -14.18
CA MET A 1 -17.11 -15.07 -13.16
C MET A 1 -15.83 -14.25 -13.27
N GLU A 2 -15.84 -13.24 -14.13
CA GLU A 2 -14.69 -12.35 -14.30
C GLU A 2 -14.78 -11.26 -13.24
N SER A 3 -13.98 -11.39 -12.19
CA SER A 3 -13.84 -10.36 -11.17
C SER A 3 -13.12 -9.16 -11.78
N HIS A 4 -13.86 -8.30 -12.49
CA HIS A 4 -13.44 -6.97 -12.92
C HIS A 4 -13.29 -6.07 -11.68
N TYR A 5 -12.25 -6.30 -10.88
CA TYR A 5 -11.74 -5.20 -10.08
C TYR A 5 -11.20 -4.16 -11.07
N PRO A 6 -11.70 -2.92 -11.07
CA PRO A 6 -11.12 -1.89 -11.92
C PRO A 6 -9.63 -1.82 -11.58
N GLY A 7 -8.80 -1.79 -12.63
CA GLY A 7 -7.36 -1.69 -12.52
C GLY A 7 -6.93 -0.49 -11.68
N TRP A 8 -5.65 -0.43 -11.35
CA TRP A 8 -5.07 0.73 -10.66
C TRP A 8 -5.46 2.02 -11.38
N THR A 9 -6.20 2.88 -10.69
CA THR A 9 -6.57 4.20 -11.21
C THR A 9 -5.51 5.21 -10.79
N PRO A 10 -5.33 6.31 -11.53
CA PRO A 10 -4.40 7.37 -11.13
C PRO A 10 -4.69 7.94 -9.73
N THR A 11 -5.95 7.89 -9.27
CA THR A 11 -6.32 8.26 -7.90
C THR A 11 -5.81 7.25 -6.87
N ASP A 12 -5.86 5.95 -7.20
CA ASP A 12 -5.32 4.87 -6.36
C ASP A 12 -3.79 4.99 -6.25
N ASP A 13 -3.12 5.28 -7.37
CA ASP A 13 -1.68 5.54 -7.40
C ASP A 13 -1.28 6.76 -6.58
N ALA A 14 -2.04 7.85 -6.68
CA ALA A 14 -1.79 9.06 -5.89
C ALA A 14 -1.96 8.81 -4.39
N ARG A 15 -3.00 8.05 -4.00
CA ARG A 15 -3.20 7.63 -2.60
C ARG A 15 -2.07 6.72 -2.14
N PHE A 16 -1.67 5.76 -2.97
CA PHE A 16 -0.59 4.84 -2.66
C PHE A 16 0.73 5.57 -2.47
N ARG A 17 1.10 6.48 -3.37
CA ARG A 17 2.28 7.35 -3.24
C ARG A 17 2.25 8.12 -1.93
N ARG A 18 1.15 8.81 -1.66
CA ARG A 18 1.01 9.64 -0.46
C ARG A 18 1.15 8.82 0.82
N MET A 19 0.59 7.61 0.87
CA MET A 19 0.73 6.74 2.04
C MET A 19 2.16 6.24 2.20
N VAL A 20 2.84 5.87 1.11
CA VAL A 20 4.26 5.50 1.14
C VAL A 20 5.15 6.67 1.59
N GLU A 21 4.85 7.90 1.15
CA GLU A 21 5.55 9.11 1.59
C GLU A 21 5.33 9.41 3.09
N ASN A 22 4.14 9.10 3.62
CA ASN A 22 3.85 9.18 5.05
C ASN A 22 4.47 8.03 5.87
N GLY A 23 5.16 7.09 5.23
CA GLY A 23 5.74 5.93 5.92
C GLY A 23 4.72 4.88 6.35
N ALA A 24 3.52 4.87 5.76
CA ALA A 24 2.49 3.89 6.05
C ALA A 24 2.92 2.48 5.65
N SER A 25 2.43 1.49 6.38
CA SER A 25 2.75 0.08 6.17
C SER A 25 1.96 -0.48 4.97
N GLU A 26 2.56 -1.39 4.18
CA GLU A 26 1.89 -2.30 3.22
C GLU A 26 0.53 -2.83 3.71
N ASN A 27 0.38 -3.21 4.98
CA ASN A 27 -0.89 -3.72 5.51
C ASN A 27 -1.93 -2.59 5.69
N GLU A 28 -1.51 -1.42 6.17
CA GLU A 28 -2.38 -0.23 6.26
C GLU A 28 -2.80 0.23 4.87
N ILE A 29 -1.87 0.27 3.93
CA ILE A 29 -2.12 0.59 2.52
C ILE A 29 -3.06 -0.46 1.90
N ALA A 30 -2.85 -1.74 2.19
CA ALA A 30 -3.67 -2.84 1.68
C ALA A 30 -5.11 -2.70 2.17
N LEU A 31 -5.29 -2.39 3.46
CA LEU A 31 -6.60 -2.13 4.04
C LEU A 31 -7.23 -0.86 3.46
N ALA A 32 -6.47 0.22 3.34
CA ALA A 32 -6.95 1.51 2.84
C ALA A 32 -7.38 1.47 1.36
N LEU A 33 -6.62 0.74 0.51
CA LEU A 33 -6.93 0.57 -0.91
C LEU A 33 -7.77 -0.67 -1.19
N ARG A 34 -8.09 -1.47 -0.15
CA ARG A 34 -8.76 -2.77 -0.26
C ARG A 34 -8.07 -3.68 -1.28
N ARG A 35 -6.74 -3.67 -1.28
CA ARG A 35 -5.86 -4.45 -2.17
C ARG A 35 -5.07 -5.47 -1.38
N THR A 36 -4.57 -6.49 -2.06
CA THR A 36 -3.69 -7.45 -1.41
C THR A 36 -2.25 -6.94 -1.37
N PRO A 37 -1.45 -7.36 -0.37
CA PRO A 37 -0.01 -7.07 -0.30
C PRO A 37 0.74 -7.41 -1.60
N GLN A 38 0.37 -8.51 -2.26
CA GLN A 38 0.96 -8.91 -3.54
C GLN A 38 0.67 -7.90 -4.67
N GLN A 39 -0.54 -7.36 -4.73
CA GLN A 39 -0.91 -6.33 -5.70
C GLN A 39 -0.16 -5.01 -5.44
N LEU A 40 0.00 -4.63 -4.17
CA LEU A 40 0.78 -3.45 -3.78
C LEU A 40 2.25 -3.59 -4.15
N ARG A 41 2.85 -4.76 -3.92
CA ARG A 41 4.22 -5.05 -4.35
C ARG A 41 4.39 -4.85 -5.84
N ARG A 42 3.55 -5.52 -6.63
CA ARG A 42 3.59 -5.43 -8.08
C ARG A 42 3.43 -3.99 -8.56
N ARG A 43 2.52 -3.22 -7.96
CA ARG A 43 2.33 -1.81 -8.30
C ARG A 43 3.45 -0.91 -7.82
N GLY A 44 4.03 -1.19 -6.66
CA GLY A 44 5.17 -0.45 -6.14
C GLY A 44 6.37 -0.54 -7.06
N TYR A 45 6.61 -1.72 -7.65
CA TYR A 45 7.61 -1.89 -8.70
C TYR A 45 7.27 -1.07 -9.95
N ASP A 46 6.02 -1.10 -10.40
CA ASP A 46 5.54 -0.39 -11.59
C ASP A 46 5.63 1.14 -11.45
N LEU A 47 5.37 1.67 -10.25
CA LEU A 47 5.47 3.10 -9.91
C LEU A 47 6.89 3.57 -9.55
N GLY A 48 7.86 2.65 -9.51
CA GLY A 48 9.24 2.95 -9.12
C GLY A 48 9.38 3.38 -7.65
N LEU A 49 8.51 2.90 -6.76
CA LEU A 49 8.56 3.27 -5.34
C LEU A 49 9.76 2.61 -4.65
N PRO A 50 10.42 3.32 -3.71
CA PRO A 50 11.73 2.92 -3.22
C PRO A 50 11.65 1.68 -2.32
N LEU A 51 12.45 0.65 -2.59
CA LEU A 51 12.37 -0.66 -1.91
C LEU A 51 12.47 -0.62 -0.37
N LYS A 52 12.93 0.50 0.18
CA LYS A 52 13.02 0.77 1.62
C LYS A 52 11.67 0.73 2.34
N TRP A 53 10.57 1.10 1.70
CA TRP A 53 9.24 1.03 2.35
C TRP A 53 8.78 -0.44 2.51
N PHE A 54 9.23 -1.36 1.63
CA PHE A 54 9.05 -2.80 1.83
C PHE A 54 9.89 -3.36 2.99
N LYS A 55 11.00 -2.71 3.36
CA LYS A 55 11.89 -3.12 4.47
C LYS A 55 11.49 -2.55 5.84
N GLN A 56 10.75 -1.43 5.89
CA GLN A 56 10.25 -0.86 7.14
C GLN A 56 9.24 -1.75 7.88
N PHE A 57 8.76 -2.80 7.20
CA PHE A 57 7.82 -3.80 7.70
C PHE A 57 8.19 -4.57 8.96
N ARG A 58 9.47 -4.53 9.36
CA ARG A 58 9.92 -5.25 10.56
C ARG A 58 9.92 -4.40 11.84
N ALA A 59 9.64 -3.10 11.76
CA ALA A 59 10.01 -2.19 12.85
C ALA A 59 8.86 -1.52 13.63
N ILE A 60 7.59 -1.71 13.28
CA ILE A 60 6.49 -1.09 14.05
C ILE A 60 5.35 -2.08 14.26
N GLY A 61 5.43 -2.81 15.37
CA GLY A 61 4.25 -3.07 16.16
C GLY A 61 3.97 -1.86 17.03
N GLN A 62 2.67 -1.57 17.24
CA GLN A 62 2.08 -0.64 18.21
C GLN A 62 1.82 0.81 17.75
N SER A 63 0.76 1.37 18.35
CA SER A 63 0.12 2.70 18.21
C SER A 63 -1.04 2.68 17.21
N GLU A 64 -2.32 2.80 17.59
CA GLU A 64 -2.92 3.13 18.86
C GLU A 64 -4.40 2.71 18.79
N ARG A 65 -4.85 2.03 19.83
CA ARG A 65 -6.26 1.76 20.14
C ARG A 65 -6.92 3.12 20.40
N LEU A 66 -7.74 3.63 19.47
CA LEU A 66 -8.62 4.77 19.75
C LEU A 66 -9.90 4.28 20.46
N PRO A 67 -10.46 5.09 21.38
CA PRO A 67 -11.44 4.69 22.39
C PRO A 67 -12.82 4.30 21.83
#